data_AF-A0A2G4G3W9-F1
#
_entry.id   AF-A0A2G4G3W9-F1
#
_cell.length_a   1.000
_cell.length_b   1.000
_cell.length_c   1.000
_cell.angle_alpha   90.00
_cell.angle_beta   90.00
_cell.angle_gamma   90.00
#
_symmetry.space_group_name_H-M   'P 1'
#
loop_
_entity.id
_entity.type
_entity.pdbx_description
1 polymer ?
#
loop_
_entity_poly.entity_id
_entity_poly.type
_entity_poly.pdbx_seq_one_letter_code
_entity_poly.pdbx_strand_id
1 'polypeptide(L)'
;MAEPVSNIPKLVEVDSTPLWYRITGKLIAAAFIGLVITLGFLVRDHLRVDPMATVFRQCRKPLIQYHLEKNTWPADFDFAKPSADLVAYGFSEAVKKSMGNCDIPGKWSFTLNAGPMGAGNPTILFQPTEPDIFSRRVLLILDERLDDGVPETGDFRVTDELGAFKLKSE
;
A
#
# COMPACT_ATOMS: atom_id res chain seq x y z
N MET A 1 -71.56 -49.88 -4.13
CA MET A 1 -71.53 -48.51 -3.58
C MET A 1 -70.06 -48.13 -3.48
N ALA A 2 -69.60 -47.17 -4.27
CA ALA A 2 -68.20 -46.75 -4.31
C ALA A 2 -67.97 -45.63 -3.30
N GLU A 3 -66.98 -45.78 -2.43
CA GLU A 3 -66.58 -44.74 -1.47
C GLU A 3 -65.93 -43.56 -2.23
N PRO A 4 -66.27 -42.30 -1.91
CA PRO A 4 -65.63 -41.16 -2.55
C PRO A 4 -64.20 -40.99 -1.99
N VAL A 5 -63.20 -41.21 -2.87
CA VAL A 5 -61.81 -40.84 -2.61
C VAL A 5 -61.75 -39.32 -2.44
N SER A 6 -61.58 -38.88 -1.20
CA SER A 6 -61.39 -37.47 -0.84
C SER A 6 -60.03 -36.99 -1.35
N ASN A 7 -59.99 -36.52 -2.60
CA ASN A 7 -58.87 -35.75 -3.14
C ASN A 7 -58.93 -34.34 -2.54
N ILE A 8 -58.44 -34.18 -1.32
CA ILE A 8 -58.20 -32.85 -0.76
C ILE A 8 -56.95 -32.32 -1.47
N PRO A 9 -57.06 -31.27 -2.32
CA PRO A 9 -55.88 -30.70 -2.94
C PRO A 9 -54.98 -30.14 -1.84
N LYS A 10 -53.71 -30.55 -1.85
CA LYS A 10 -52.68 -30.05 -0.95
C LYS A 10 -52.58 -28.54 -1.17
N LEU A 11 -53.13 -27.77 -0.23
CA LEU A 11 -53.05 -26.30 -0.24
C LEU A 11 -51.58 -25.93 -0.34
N VAL A 12 -51.22 -25.25 -1.44
CA VAL A 12 -49.90 -24.65 -1.61
C VAL A 12 -49.78 -23.61 -0.52
N GLU A 13 -48.88 -23.84 0.43
CA GLU A 13 -48.49 -22.85 1.43
C GLU A 13 -48.04 -21.60 0.69
N VAL A 14 -48.88 -20.56 0.70
CA VAL A 14 -48.49 -19.26 0.17
C VAL A 14 -47.48 -18.71 1.17
N ASP A 15 -46.22 -18.65 0.75
CA ASP A 15 -45.11 -18.02 1.48
C ASP A 15 -45.61 -16.71 2.12
N SER A 16 -45.81 -16.72 3.43
CA SER A 16 -46.48 -15.65 4.19
C SER A 16 -45.57 -14.44 4.43
N THR A 17 -44.31 -14.51 4.02
CA THR A 17 -43.37 -13.39 4.08
C THR A 17 -43.62 -12.40 2.94
N PRO A 18 -43.87 -11.11 3.25
CA PRO A 18 -44.12 -10.12 2.21
C PRO A 18 -42.88 -9.92 1.33
N LEU A 19 -43.09 -9.75 0.03
CA LEU A 19 -42.03 -9.69 -0.99
C LEU A 19 -40.94 -8.64 -0.66
N TRP A 20 -41.35 -7.47 -0.16
CA TRP A 20 -40.42 -6.40 0.23
C TRP A 20 -39.46 -6.86 1.33
N TYR A 21 -39.92 -7.65 2.32
CA TYR A 21 -39.08 -8.14 3.40
C TYR A 21 -37.99 -9.08 2.89
N ARG A 22 -38.33 -9.96 1.94
CA ARG A 22 -37.36 -10.85 1.28
C ARG A 22 -36.34 -10.08 0.45
N ILE A 23 -36.78 -9.02 -0.25
CA ILE A 23 -35.91 -8.17 -1.05
C ILE A 23 -34.98 -7.36 -0.14
N THR A 24 -35.51 -6.71 0.89
CA THR A 24 -34.74 -5.93 1.87
C THR A 24 -33.71 -6.81 2.59
N GLY A 25 -34.09 -8.02 3.02
CA GLY A 25 -33.15 -8.97 3.62
C GLY A 25 -32.00 -9.34 2.70
N LYS A 26 -32.28 -9.59 1.41
CA LYS A 26 -31.24 -9.85 0.40
C LYS A 26 -30.34 -8.64 0.15
N LEU A 27 -30.91 -7.43 0.11
CA LEU A 27 -30.15 -6.20 -0.07
C LEU A 27 -29.22 -5.93 1.11
N ILE A 28 -29.69 -6.10 2.35
CA ILE A 28 -28.86 -5.95 3.56
C ILE A 28 -27.74 -7.00 3.56
N ALA A 29 -28.05 -8.26 3.24
CA ALA A 29 -27.06 -9.31 3.15
C ALA A 29 -25.99 -9.01 2.08
N ALA A 30 -26.42 -8.55 0.90
CA ALA A 30 -25.50 -8.14 -0.16
C ALA A 30 -24.63 -6.94 0.25
N ALA A 31 -25.21 -5.93 0.90
CA ALA A 31 -24.48 -4.77 1.40
C ALA A 31 -23.44 -5.17 2.47
N PHE A 32 -23.81 -6.07 3.38
CA PHE A 32 -22.88 -6.58 4.39
C PHE A 32 -21.72 -7.36 3.76
N ILE A 33 -21.99 -8.21 2.77
CA ILE A 33 -20.94 -8.92 2.02
C ILE A 33 -20.02 -7.92 1.31
N GLY A 34 -20.60 -6.92 0.64
CA GLY A 34 -19.81 -5.86 -0.02
C GLY A 34 -18.91 -5.10 0.95
N LEU A 35 -19.41 -4.81 2.16
CA LEU A 35 -18.65 -4.16 3.22
C LEU A 35 -17.48 -5.04 3.69
N VAL A 36 -17.73 -6.33 3.96
CA VAL A 36 -16.69 -7.27 4.39
C VAL A 36 -15.59 -7.42 3.33
N ILE A 37 -15.96 -7.51 2.05
CA ILE A 37 -15.00 -7.58 0.94
C ILE A 37 -14.16 -6.30 0.89
N THR A 38 -14.79 -5.13 0.95
CA THR A 38 -14.09 -3.83 0.93
C THR A 38 -13.13 -3.69 2.10
N LEU A 39 -13.56 -4.08 3.31
CA LEU A 39 -12.73 -4.09 4.51
C LEU A 39 -11.53 -5.04 4.35
N GLY A 40 -11.74 -6.21 3.76
CA GLY A 40 -10.66 -7.16 3.47
C GLY A 40 -9.59 -6.57 2.55
N PHE A 41 -9.99 -5.82 1.50
CA PHE A 41 -9.04 -5.11 0.64
C PHE A 41 -8.30 -4.00 1.39
N LEU A 42 -9.00 -3.20 2.20
CA LEU A 42 -8.38 -2.13 2.97
C LEU A 42 -7.33 -2.66 3.96
N VAL A 43 -7.67 -3.71 4.71
CA VAL A 43 -6.72 -4.36 5.64
C VAL A 43 -5.51 -4.90 4.89
N ARG A 44 -5.74 -5.56 3.74
CA ARG A 44 -4.65 -6.06 2.90
C ARG A 44 -3.71 -4.94 2.44
N ASP A 45 -4.26 -3.79 2.08
CA ASP A 45 -3.44 -2.65 1.66
C ASP A 45 -2.60 -2.10 2.81
N HIS A 46 -3.19 -1.93 4.00
CA HIS A 46 -2.43 -1.49 5.18
C HIS A 46 -1.32 -2.48 5.56
N LEU A 47 -1.56 -3.78 5.46
CA LEU A 47 -0.52 -4.79 5.73
C LEU A 47 0.65 -4.73 4.73
N ARG A 48 0.40 -4.25 3.51
CA ARG A 48 1.44 -4.06 2.47
C ARG A 48 2.26 -2.78 2.68
N VAL A 49 1.71 -1.79 3.37
CA VAL A 49 2.36 -0.51 3.66
C VAL A 49 3.46 -0.67 4.71
N ASP A 50 3.23 -1.47 5.75
CA ASP A 50 4.17 -1.66 6.87
C ASP A 50 5.60 -2.07 6.44
N PRO A 51 5.81 -3.06 5.56
CA PRO A 51 7.15 -3.41 5.10
C PRO A 51 7.78 -2.29 4.26
N MET A 52 7.01 -1.58 3.42
CA MET A 52 7.52 -0.44 2.64
C MET A 52 7.95 0.73 3.53
N ALA A 53 7.13 1.08 4.53
CA ALA A 53 7.48 2.10 5.53
C ALA A 53 8.76 1.74 6.28
N THR A 54 8.97 0.45 6.53
CA THR A 54 10.19 -0.05 7.15
C THR A 54 11.40 0.15 6.26
N VAL A 55 11.31 -0.08 4.94
CA VAL A 55 12.41 0.22 3.99
C VAL A 55 12.82 1.68 4.10
N PHE A 56 11.87 2.62 3.93
CA PHE A 56 12.13 4.07 4.02
C PHE A 56 12.79 4.48 5.34
N ARG A 57 12.37 3.89 6.46
CA ARG A 57 12.96 4.17 7.78
C ARG A 57 14.36 3.56 7.95
N GLN A 58 14.59 2.35 7.45
CA GLN A 58 15.85 1.64 7.61
C GLN A 58 16.96 2.22 6.73
N CYS A 59 16.65 2.68 5.52
CA CYS A 59 17.64 3.34 4.66
C CYS A 59 17.97 4.77 5.12
N ARG A 60 17.06 5.47 5.82
CA ARG A 60 17.31 6.83 6.33
C ARG A 60 18.52 6.91 7.25
N LYS A 61 18.68 5.97 8.19
CA LYS A 61 19.79 5.98 9.17
C LYS A 61 21.19 5.98 8.53
N PRO A 62 21.56 4.98 7.70
CA PRO A 62 22.89 4.94 7.08
C PRO A 62 23.12 6.11 6.11
N LEU A 63 22.08 6.59 5.42
CA LEU A 63 22.18 7.74 4.51
C LEU A 63 22.47 9.05 5.26
N ILE A 64 21.77 9.28 6.38
CA ILE A 64 22.02 10.44 7.24
C ILE A 64 23.39 10.32 7.90
N GLN A 65 23.78 9.14 8.36
CA GLN A 65 25.10 8.93 8.97
C GLN A 65 26.23 9.23 7.98
N TYR A 66 26.13 8.74 6.74
CA TYR A 66 27.06 9.10 5.67
C TYR A 66 27.15 10.61 5.49
N HIS A 67 25.99 11.29 5.45
CA HIS A 67 25.93 12.74 5.30
C HIS A 67 26.59 13.49 6.45
N LEU A 68 26.35 13.07 7.69
CA LEU A 68 26.95 13.68 8.88
C LEU A 68 28.47 13.50 8.93
N GLU A 69 28.98 12.36 8.48
CA GLU A 69 30.42 12.07 8.52
C GLU A 69 31.20 12.65 7.34
N LYS A 70 30.59 12.71 6.15
CA LYS A 70 31.24 13.21 4.92
C LYS A 70 30.86 14.65 4.57
N ASN A 71 29.89 15.24 5.27
CA ASN A 71 29.26 16.52 4.94
C ASN A 71 28.71 16.60 3.51
N THR A 72 28.46 15.45 2.87
CA THR A 72 27.95 15.34 1.50
C THR A 72 26.96 14.20 1.41
N TRP A 73 25.95 14.33 0.56
CA TRP A 73 25.05 13.22 0.24
C TRP A 73 25.74 12.27 -0.74
N PRO A 74 25.41 10.96 -0.70
CA PRO A 74 25.94 10.03 -1.69
C PRO A 74 25.44 10.38 -3.10
N ALA A 75 26.17 9.94 -4.13
CA ALA A 75 25.71 10.07 -5.51
C ALA A 75 24.44 9.22 -5.74
N ASP A 76 23.68 9.50 -6.80
CA ASP A 76 22.48 8.73 -7.15
C ASP A 76 22.82 7.23 -7.34
N PHE A 77 22.07 6.35 -6.67
CA PHE A 77 22.30 4.90 -6.73
C PHE A 77 21.03 4.08 -6.61
N ASP A 78 21.09 2.85 -7.11
CA ASP A 78 20.03 1.85 -6.98
C ASP A 78 20.30 0.98 -5.75
N PHE A 79 19.27 0.68 -4.95
CA PHE A 79 19.42 -0.14 -3.74
C PHE A 79 19.84 -1.58 -4.07
N ALA A 80 19.63 -2.05 -5.31
CA ALA A 80 20.16 -3.33 -5.78
C ALA A 80 21.70 -3.32 -5.91
N LYS A 81 22.31 -2.15 -6.10
CA LYS A 81 23.76 -1.95 -6.26
C LYS A 81 24.22 -0.77 -5.39
N PRO A 82 24.22 -0.93 -4.06
CA PRO A 82 24.66 0.14 -3.16
C PRO A 82 26.15 0.41 -3.34
N SER A 83 26.56 1.67 -3.14
CA SER A 83 27.98 2.05 -3.20
C SER A 83 28.77 1.39 -2.07
N ALA A 84 30.06 1.10 -2.32
CA ALA A 84 30.94 0.45 -1.34
C ALA A 84 31.02 1.22 -0.02
N ASP A 85 30.96 2.55 -0.08
CA ASP A 85 30.97 3.40 1.11
C ASP A 85 29.74 3.18 1.99
N LEU A 86 28.55 3.01 1.39
CA LEU A 86 27.31 2.74 2.14
C LEU A 86 27.25 1.33 2.72
N VAL A 87 27.97 0.37 2.12
CA VAL A 87 28.13 -0.97 2.68
C VAL A 87 28.81 -0.91 4.04
N ALA A 88 29.81 -0.03 4.21
CA ALA A 88 30.50 0.16 5.50
C ALA A 88 29.55 0.65 6.62
N TYR A 89 28.47 1.36 6.27
CA TYR A 89 27.43 1.81 7.19
C TYR A 89 26.30 0.78 7.42
N GLY A 90 26.47 -0.47 6.94
CA GLY A 90 25.47 -1.53 7.11
C GLY A 90 24.21 -1.36 6.26
N PHE A 91 24.23 -0.47 5.26
CA PHE A 91 23.08 -0.19 4.40
C PHE A 91 22.51 -1.46 3.76
N SER A 92 23.38 -2.29 3.17
CA SER A 92 22.97 -3.49 2.45
C SER A 92 22.22 -4.49 3.32
N GLU A 93 22.63 -4.69 4.57
CA GLU A 93 22.01 -5.67 5.45
C GLU A 93 20.62 -5.19 5.92
N ALA A 94 20.54 -3.93 6.36
CA ALA A 94 19.30 -3.33 6.83
C ALA A 94 18.24 -3.29 5.72
N VAL A 95 18.64 -2.86 4.52
CA VAL A 95 17.72 -2.58 3.41
C VAL A 95 17.31 -3.85 2.67
N LYS A 96 18.22 -4.82 2.43
CA LYS A 96 17.87 -6.07 1.73
C LYS A 96 16.82 -6.89 2.48
N LYS A 97 16.92 -6.96 3.81
CA LYS A 97 15.94 -7.68 4.63
C LYS A 97 14.56 -7.03 4.52
N SER A 98 14.48 -5.70 4.58
CA SER A 98 13.20 -4.99 4.45
C SER A 98 12.63 -5.06 3.03
N MET A 99 13.48 -4.97 2.00
CA MET A 99 13.05 -5.09 0.60
C MET A 99 12.49 -6.47 0.29
N GLY A 100 13.06 -7.54 0.87
CA GLY A 100 12.54 -8.91 0.70
C GLY A 100 11.15 -9.14 1.31
N ASN A 101 10.73 -8.29 2.25
CA ASN A 101 9.39 -8.35 2.85
C ASN A 101 8.37 -7.45 2.12
N CYS A 102 8.79 -6.68 1.11
CA CYS A 102 7.89 -5.84 0.35
C CYS A 102 7.10 -6.68 -0.65
N ASP A 103 5.78 -6.62 -0.54
CA ASP A 103 4.83 -7.34 -1.38
C ASP A 103 4.66 -6.70 -2.78
N ILE A 104 5.04 -5.42 -2.92
CA ILE A 104 4.92 -4.67 -4.18
C ILE A 104 6.26 -4.72 -4.93
N PRO A 105 6.31 -5.33 -6.13
CA PRO A 105 7.50 -5.34 -6.94
C PRO A 105 7.79 -3.93 -7.47
N GLY A 106 9.04 -3.52 -7.35
CA GLY A 106 9.47 -2.21 -7.80
C GLY A 106 10.94 -1.98 -7.58
N LYS A 107 11.40 -0.85 -8.10
CA LYS A 107 12.78 -0.39 -8.00
C LYS A 107 12.88 0.64 -6.87
N TRP A 108 13.92 0.49 -6.07
CA TRP A 108 14.26 1.42 -5.00
C TRP A 108 15.55 2.15 -5.36
N SER A 109 15.56 3.47 -5.27
CA SER A 109 16.75 4.26 -5.56
C SER A 109 16.88 5.46 -4.63
N PHE A 110 18.09 5.99 -4.55
CA PHE A 110 18.37 7.29 -3.97
C PHE A 110 18.74 8.25 -5.09
N THR A 111 18.21 9.47 -5.05
CA THR A 111 18.61 10.56 -5.94
C THR A 111 18.75 11.86 -5.17
N LEU A 112 19.76 12.66 -5.54
CA LEU A 112 19.94 14.02 -5.04
C LEU A 112 19.37 15.06 -6.01
N ASN A 113 19.27 14.71 -7.30
CA ASN A 113 19.09 15.70 -8.36
C ASN A 113 17.93 15.41 -9.34
N ALA A 114 17.38 14.20 -9.34
CA ALA A 114 16.46 13.73 -10.39
C ALA A 114 15.15 13.13 -9.81
N GLY A 115 14.53 13.83 -8.87
CA GLY A 115 13.26 13.42 -8.26
C GLY A 115 12.20 14.52 -8.27
N PRO A 116 10.93 14.19 -7.94
CA PRO A 116 9.82 15.16 -7.89
C PRO A 116 10.00 16.24 -6.81
N MET A 117 11.00 16.09 -5.94
CA MET A 117 11.41 17.09 -4.95
C MET A 117 12.30 18.19 -5.54
N GLY A 118 12.82 18.02 -6.76
CA GLY A 118 13.75 18.96 -7.39
C GLY A 118 15.20 18.80 -6.96
N ALA A 119 16.11 19.48 -7.67
CA ALA A 119 17.54 19.33 -7.49
C ALA A 119 18.05 19.80 -6.12
N GLY A 120 19.06 19.10 -5.57
CA GLY A 120 19.64 19.38 -4.26
C GLY A 120 18.82 18.83 -3.08
N ASN A 121 17.73 18.12 -3.33
CA ASN A 121 16.92 17.49 -2.29
C ASN A 121 17.20 15.98 -2.25
N PRO A 122 17.91 15.47 -1.23
CA PRO A 122 18.19 14.05 -1.09
C PRO A 122 16.87 13.28 -0.94
N THR A 123 16.59 12.39 -1.87
CA THR A 123 15.28 11.77 -2.02
C THR A 123 15.42 10.27 -2.22
N ILE A 124 14.58 9.52 -1.52
CA ILE A 124 14.42 8.08 -1.69
C ILE A 124 13.22 7.86 -2.61
N LEU A 125 13.44 7.14 -3.70
CA LEU A 125 12.42 6.85 -4.69
C LEU A 125 12.04 5.38 -4.64
N PHE A 126 10.75 5.13 -4.73
CA PHE A 126 10.20 3.83 -5.06
C PHE A 126 9.38 3.93 -6.33
N GLN A 127 9.76 3.15 -7.34
CA GLN A 127 9.06 3.05 -8.61
C GLN A 127 8.47 1.64 -8.74
N PRO A 128 7.14 1.47 -8.68
CA PRO A 128 6.50 0.18 -8.95
C PRO A 128 6.91 -0.35 -10.34
N THR A 129 7.06 -1.67 -10.48
CA THR A 129 7.33 -2.28 -11.79
C THR A 129 6.16 -2.07 -12.74
N GLU A 130 4.95 -2.15 -12.22
CA GLU A 130 3.70 -1.89 -12.93
C GLU A 130 2.95 -0.79 -12.16
N PRO A 131 3.00 0.48 -12.63
CA PRO A 131 2.24 1.56 -12.00
C PRO A 131 0.76 1.38 -12.34
N ASP A 132 -0.04 1.05 -11.33
CA ASP A 132 -1.48 0.88 -11.44
C ASP A 132 -2.22 1.60 -10.30
N ILE A 133 -3.56 1.54 -10.34
CA ILE A 133 -4.41 2.15 -9.30
C ILE A 133 -4.09 1.56 -7.92
N PHE A 134 -3.72 0.27 -7.86
CA PHE A 134 -3.39 -0.41 -6.62
C PHE A 134 -2.08 0.11 -6.02
N SER A 135 -0.99 0.17 -6.79
CA SER A 135 0.30 0.67 -6.34
C SER A 135 0.19 2.13 -5.90
N ARG A 136 -0.56 2.95 -6.65
CA ARG A 136 -0.83 4.34 -6.29
C ARG A 136 -1.57 4.45 -4.95
N ARG A 137 -2.61 3.63 -4.74
CA ARG A 137 -3.35 3.61 -3.47
C ARG A 137 -2.45 3.23 -2.29
N VAL A 138 -1.58 2.24 -2.44
CA VAL A 138 -0.64 1.86 -1.38
C VAL A 138 0.36 2.99 -1.09
N LEU A 139 0.84 3.71 -2.11
CA LEU A 139 1.71 4.86 -1.92
C LEU A 139 1.03 6.03 -1.20
N LEU A 140 -0.26 6.27 -1.46
CA LEU A 140 -1.03 7.27 -0.73
C LEU A 140 -1.20 6.90 0.75
N ILE A 141 -1.48 5.64 1.07
CA ILE A 141 -1.56 5.19 2.47
C ILE A 141 -0.17 5.24 3.14
N LEU A 142 0.89 5.03 2.36
CA LEU A 142 2.26 5.12 2.85
C LEU A 142 2.65 6.55 3.21
N ASP A 143 2.20 7.54 2.45
CA ASP A 143 2.33 8.97 2.77
C ASP A 143 1.71 9.30 4.13
N GLU A 144 0.43 8.92 4.35
CA GLU A 144 -0.25 9.10 5.65
C GLU A 144 0.50 8.48 6.84
N ARG A 145 1.35 7.48 6.58
CA ARG A 145 2.11 6.75 7.61
C ARG A 145 3.52 7.29 7.84
N LEU A 146 4.11 7.94 6.85
CA LEU A 146 5.49 8.41 6.88
C LEU A 146 5.62 9.92 7.05
N ASP A 147 4.63 10.69 6.61
CA ASP A 147 4.69 12.15 6.57
C ASP A 147 3.38 12.79 7.04
N ASP A 148 2.59 13.40 6.16
CA ASP A 148 1.40 14.18 6.49
C ASP A 148 0.14 13.76 5.71
N GLY A 149 0.26 12.85 4.74
CA GLY A 149 -0.84 12.42 3.89
C GLY A 149 -1.22 13.46 2.83
N VAL A 150 -0.35 14.44 2.56
CA VAL A 150 -0.51 15.47 1.52
C VAL A 150 0.48 15.19 0.38
N PRO A 151 0.10 14.32 -0.58
CA PRO A 151 1.04 13.72 -1.54
C PRO A 151 1.62 14.70 -2.57
N GLU A 152 1.07 15.92 -2.66
CA GLU A 152 1.50 16.94 -3.62
C GLU A 152 2.59 17.86 -3.05
N THR A 153 2.57 18.11 -1.73
CA THR A 153 3.39 19.16 -1.11
C THR A 153 4.25 18.67 0.04
N GLY A 154 3.94 17.51 0.60
CA GLY A 154 4.69 16.91 1.71
C GLY A 154 6.14 16.57 1.37
N ASP A 155 6.86 16.13 2.41
CA ASP A 155 8.15 15.44 2.31
C ASP A 155 7.99 14.04 1.70
N PHE A 156 6.81 13.44 1.69
CA PHE A 156 6.48 12.29 0.86
C PHE A 156 5.57 12.70 -0.30
N ARG A 157 6.09 12.66 -1.52
CA ARG A 157 5.31 12.94 -2.73
C ARG A 157 4.94 11.67 -3.46
N VAL A 158 3.70 11.62 -3.96
CA VAL A 158 3.20 10.52 -4.78
C VAL A 158 2.85 11.07 -6.15
N THR A 159 3.49 10.53 -7.18
CA THR A 159 3.07 10.73 -8.58
C THR A 159 2.37 9.48 -9.07
N ASP A 160 1.85 9.51 -10.30
CA ASP A 160 1.22 8.33 -10.91
C ASP A 160 2.21 7.18 -11.15
N GLU A 161 3.51 7.46 -11.17
CA GLU A 161 4.55 6.49 -11.52
C GLU A 161 5.49 6.12 -10.35
N LEU A 162 5.57 6.94 -9.29
CA LEU A 162 6.52 6.71 -8.20
C LEU A 162 6.10 7.38 -6.89
N GLY A 163 6.66 6.87 -5.78
CA GLY A 163 6.66 7.53 -4.48
C GLY A 163 8.05 8.08 -4.16
N ALA A 164 8.12 9.28 -3.60
CA ALA A 164 9.37 9.99 -3.34
C ALA A 164 9.39 10.57 -1.94
N PHE A 165 10.33 10.11 -1.11
CA PHE A 165 10.51 10.59 0.25
C PHE A 165 11.76 11.44 0.39
N LYS A 166 11.60 12.71 0.75
CA LYS A 166 12.68 13.65 0.99
C LYS A 166 13.33 13.37 2.35
N LEU A 167 14.66 13.28 2.37
CA LEU A 167 15.43 13.22 3.60
C LEU A 167 15.76 14.63 4.09
N LYS A 168 15.58 14.84 5.39
CA LYS A 168 16.06 16.01 6.10
C LYS A 168 17.25 15.60 6.97
N SER A 169 18.37 16.31 6.82
CA SER A 169 19.38 16.38 7.88
C SER A 169 18.76 17.27 8.95
N GLU A 170 18.35 16.71 10.09
CA GLU A 170 17.94 17.53 11.25
C GLU A 170 19.06 18.44 11.72
#